data_AF-A0A3B0WUA1-F1
#
_entry.id   AF-A0A3B0WUA1-F1
#
_cell.length_a   1.000
_cell.length_b   1.000
_cell.length_c   1.000
_cell.angle_alpha   90.00
_cell.angle_beta   90.00
_cell.angle_gamma   90.00
#
_symmetry.space_group_name_H-M   'P 1'
#
loop_
_entity.id
_entity.type
_entity.pdbx_description
1 polymer ?
#
loop_
_entity_poly.entity_id
_entity_poly.type
_entity_poly.pdbx_seq_one_letter_code
_entity_poly.pdbx_strand_id
1 'polypeptide(L)'
;MNSVIKVLFMCFLSMAVSNAYAATINGSFGIGGAFTATGTDLSDVTDISLSTVFGVDGTGDTDDVTFFSTGLGGSTESLTLALTGTNFLTIEGWSFELTSLNVVDQNSGLLTLDGTGILTGIDFDPTDAIWTFSASSLNGYSMSIATTVVPVPAAVWLFGSGLLGLVGIARRKA
;
A
#
# COMPACT_ATOMS: atom_id res chain seq x y z
N MET A 1 -15.17 -43.29 -23.91
CA MET A 1 -15.60 -42.07 -23.19
C MET A 1 -16.66 -41.36 -24.02
N ASN A 2 -17.90 -41.26 -23.54
CA ASN A 2 -19.04 -40.72 -24.30
C ASN A 2 -18.85 -39.25 -24.69
N SER A 3 -19.36 -38.86 -25.84
CA SER A 3 -19.31 -37.48 -26.36
C SER A 3 -19.89 -36.45 -25.38
N VAL A 4 -20.91 -36.85 -24.61
CA VAL A 4 -21.52 -36.04 -23.55
C VAL A 4 -20.53 -35.73 -22.42
N ILE A 5 -19.68 -36.69 -22.03
CA ILE A 5 -18.65 -36.50 -20.98
C ILE A 5 -17.58 -35.50 -21.44
N LYS A 6 -17.20 -35.52 -22.72
CA LYS A 6 -16.22 -34.55 -23.27
C LYS A 6 -16.76 -33.12 -23.25
N VAL A 7 -18.03 -32.93 -23.61
CA VAL A 7 -18.69 -31.61 -23.61
C VAL A 7 -18.83 -31.09 -22.17
N LEU A 8 -19.23 -31.94 -21.23
CA LEU A 8 -19.35 -31.56 -19.81
C LEU A 8 -17.98 -31.19 -19.21
N PHE A 9 -16.93 -31.92 -19.58
CA PHE A 9 -15.56 -31.63 -19.15
C PHE A 9 -15.04 -30.31 -19.75
N MET A 10 -15.32 -30.01 -21.02
CA MET A 10 -14.97 -28.72 -21.64
C MET A 10 -15.73 -27.55 -21.00
N CYS A 11 -17.03 -27.70 -20.73
CA CYS A 11 -17.80 -26.68 -20.00
C CYS A 11 -17.22 -26.44 -18.61
N PHE A 12 -16.86 -27.50 -17.88
CA PHE A 12 -16.25 -27.37 -16.56
C PHE A 12 -14.87 -26.68 -16.61
N LEU A 13 -14.06 -26.96 -17.64
CA LEU A 13 -12.78 -26.29 -17.86
C LEU A 13 -12.94 -24.81 -18.24
N SER A 14 -14.00 -24.46 -18.98
CA SER A 14 -14.32 -23.06 -19.32
C SER A 14 -14.87 -22.25 -18.15
N MET A 15 -15.45 -22.91 -17.13
CA MET A 15 -15.87 -22.27 -15.88
C MET A 15 -14.70 -22.10 -14.88
N ALA A 16 -13.54 -22.70 -15.16
CA ALA A 16 -12.33 -22.58 -14.34
C ALA A 16 -11.42 -21.42 -14.77
N VAL A 17 -11.87 -20.55 -15.67
CA VAL A 17 -11.15 -19.30 -15.98
C VAL A 17 -11.30 -18.36 -14.79
N SER A 18 -10.37 -18.44 -13.85
CA SER A 18 -10.22 -17.44 -12.79
C SER A 18 -9.77 -16.13 -13.42
N ASN A 19 -10.38 -15.01 -13.03
CA ASN A 19 -9.85 -13.69 -13.36
C ASN A 19 -8.41 -13.60 -12.84
N ALA A 20 -7.48 -13.15 -13.67
CA ALA A 20 -6.15 -12.78 -13.20
C ALA A 20 -6.30 -11.46 -12.44
N TYR A 21 -6.23 -11.52 -11.11
CA TYR A 21 -6.08 -10.33 -10.27
C TYR A 21 -4.61 -9.94 -10.25
N ALA A 22 -4.31 -8.64 -10.19
CA ALA A 22 -2.95 -8.18 -9.98
C ALA A 22 -2.51 -8.57 -8.57
N ALA A 23 -1.20 -8.67 -8.34
CA ALA A 23 -0.71 -8.94 -7.00
C ALA A 23 -1.00 -7.73 -6.09
N THR A 24 -1.29 -7.99 -4.81
CA THR A 24 -1.24 -6.93 -3.78
C THR A 24 0.21 -6.52 -3.57
N ILE A 25 0.43 -5.26 -3.19
CA ILE A 25 1.75 -4.71 -2.92
C ILE A 25 2.25 -5.23 -1.57
N ASN A 26 3.46 -5.79 -1.53
CA ASN A 26 4.13 -6.20 -0.30
C ASN A 26 5.41 -5.40 -0.12
N GLY A 27 5.46 -4.55 0.90
CA GLY A 27 6.67 -3.79 1.18
C GLY A 27 6.43 -2.57 2.05
N SER A 28 7.48 -1.77 2.16
CA SER A 28 7.46 -0.48 2.81
C SER A 28 8.41 0.46 2.11
N PHE A 29 8.11 1.75 2.12
CA PHE A 29 9.08 2.76 1.72
C PHE A 29 9.08 3.92 2.71
N GLY A 30 10.29 4.42 2.99
CA GLY A 30 10.51 5.59 3.80
C GLY A 30 10.72 6.82 2.94
N ILE A 31 10.29 7.95 3.48
CA ILE A 31 10.36 9.27 2.88
C ILE A 31 10.96 10.21 3.92
N GLY A 32 11.82 11.10 3.46
CA GLY A 32 12.36 12.18 4.26
C GLY A 32 12.25 13.49 3.49
N GLY A 33 12.51 14.58 4.19
CA GLY A 33 12.40 15.89 3.58
C GLY A 33 12.40 17.02 4.57
N ALA A 34 12.19 18.22 4.04
CA ALA A 34 11.86 19.41 4.78
C ALA A 34 10.36 19.68 4.66
N PHE A 35 9.77 20.26 5.69
CA PHE A 35 8.39 20.73 5.69
C PHE A 35 8.35 22.14 6.26
N THR A 36 7.26 22.85 5.99
CA THR A 36 6.87 24.06 6.70
C THR A 36 5.62 23.76 7.50
N ALA A 37 5.47 24.40 8.64
CA ALA A 37 4.27 24.26 9.45
C ALA A 37 3.79 25.61 9.97
N THR A 38 2.51 25.69 10.30
CA THR A 38 1.99 26.79 11.13
C THR A 38 2.48 26.62 12.56
N GLY A 39 2.66 27.71 13.29
CA GLY A 39 3.14 27.68 14.67
C GLY A 39 4.56 28.20 14.86
N THR A 40 4.98 28.26 16.11
CA THR A 40 6.33 28.74 16.49
C THR A 40 7.26 27.59 16.87
N ASP A 41 6.69 26.44 17.25
CA ASP A 41 7.39 25.19 17.47
C ASP A 41 6.47 24.02 17.07
N LEU A 42 6.82 22.79 17.46
CA LEU A 42 6.01 21.61 17.11
C LEU A 42 4.75 21.43 17.97
N SER A 43 4.63 22.14 19.11
CA SER A 43 3.52 21.98 20.06
C SER A 43 2.21 22.62 19.61
N ASP A 44 2.28 23.58 18.68
CA ASP A 44 1.14 24.36 18.19
C ASP A 44 0.89 24.20 16.68
N VAL A 45 1.52 23.21 16.04
CA VAL A 45 1.34 22.89 14.62
C VAL A 45 -0.10 22.48 14.31
N THR A 46 -0.74 23.21 13.39
CA THR A 46 -2.08 22.88 12.87
C THR A 46 -2.06 22.45 11.41
N ASP A 47 -1.06 22.90 10.66
CA ASP A 47 -0.90 22.69 9.23
C ASP A 47 0.55 22.35 8.91
N ILE A 48 0.76 21.40 8.00
CA ILE A 48 2.08 20.92 7.58
C ILE A 48 2.10 20.86 6.06
N SER A 49 3.02 21.59 5.43
CA SER A 49 3.27 21.50 3.98
C SER A 49 4.65 20.93 3.72
N LEU A 50 4.72 19.81 3.00
CA LEU A 50 5.99 19.19 2.62
C LEU A 50 6.68 20.07 1.55
N SER A 51 7.89 20.54 1.85
CA SER A 51 8.66 21.46 0.99
C SER A 51 9.66 20.72 0.10
N THR A 52 10.27 19.67 0.63
CA THR A 52 11.08 18.73 -0.14
C THR A 52 10.69 17.32 0.23
N VAL A 53 10.70 16.42 -0.74
CA VAL A 53 10.34 15.01 -0.57
C VAL A 53 11.39 14.19 -1.30
N PHE A 54 12.05 13.27 -0.59
CA PHE A 54 12.95 12.27 -1.15
C PHE A 54 12.67 10.94 -0.45
N GLY A 55 12.78 9.83 -1.16
CA GLY A 55 12.72 8.53 -0.48
C GLY A 55 14.04 8.17 0.15
N VAL A 56 13.94 7.42 1.23
CA VAL A 56 15.04 7.04 2.12
C VAL A 56 15.41 5.58 1.88
N ASP A 57 14.41 4.72 1.85
CA ASP A 57 14.52 3.28 1.73
C ASP A 57 13.24 2.67 1.14
N GLY A 58 13.36 1.45 0.63
CA GLY A 58 12.29 0.63 0.10
C GLY A 58 12.51 -0.82 0.49
N THR A 59 11.45 -1.63 0.55
CA THR A 59 11.54 -3.08 0.73
C THR A 59 10.48 -3.78 -0.11
N GLY A 60 10.73 -5.04 -0.49
CA GLY A 60 9.76 -5.84 -1.24
C GLY A 60 9.47 -5.23 -2.61
N ASP A 61 8.19 -5.11 -2.96
CA ASP A 61 7.74 -4.57 -4.24
C ASP A 61 8.05 -3.07 -4.40
N THR A 62 8.40 -2.39 -3.29
CA THR A 62 8.79 -0.96 -3.30
C THR A 62 10.31 -0.76 -3.18
N ASP A 63 11.13 -1.82 -3.24
CA ASP A 63 12.60 -1.75 -3.15
C ASP A 63 13.23 -1.03 -4.36
N ASP A 64 12.66 -1.25 -5.55
CA ASP A 64 13.13 -0.66 -6.81
C ASP A 64 12.59 0.76 -7.06
N VAL A 65 11.89 1.38 -6.11
CA VAL A 65 11.42 2.76 -6.26
C VAL A 65 12.62 3.70 -6.15
N THR A 66 13.17 4.10 -7.30
CA THR A 66 14.33 4.98 -7.39
C THR A 66 13.93 6.43 -7.09
N PHE A 67 13.95 6.80 -5.82
CA PHE A 67 13.68 8.18 -5.42
C PHE A 67 14.81 9.12 -5.88
N PHE A 68 14.68 9.74 -7.06
CA PHE A 68 15.65 10.74 -7.51
C PHE A 68 15.71 11.91 -6.52
N SER A 69 16.78 11.95 -5.74
CA SER A 69 17.14 13.09 -4.92
C SER A 69 17.61 14.26 -5.80
N THR A 70 17.30 15.48 -5.37
CA THR A 70 17.81 16.79 -5.81
C THR A 70 17.01 17.52 -6.89
N GLY A 71 15.92 18.14 -6.43
CA GLY A 71 15.54 19.50 -6.83
C GLY A 71 15.14 19.71 -8.28
N LEU A 72 13.92 19.29 -8.67
CA LEU A 72 13.06 19.96 -9.65
C LEU A 72 11.78 19.14 -9.85
N GLY A 73 10.63 19.72 -9.50
CA GLY A 73 9.42 19.56 -10.31
C GLY A 73 8.56 18.31 -10.14
N GLY A 74 8.72 17.50 -9.09
CA GLY A 74 7.58 16.73 -8.60
C GLY A 74 6.58 17.72 -8.04
N SER A 75 5.34 17.76 -8.55
CA SER A 75 4.28 18.63 -8.04
C SER A 75 3.95 18.22 -6.61
N THR A 76 4.68 18.77 -5.63
CA THR A 76 4.29 18.73 -4.24
C THR A 76 3.11 19.68 -4.12
N GLU A 77 1.89 19.13 -4.25
CA GLU A 77 0.70 19.83 -3.77
C GLU A 77 0.98 20.23 -2.32
N SER A 78 0.80 21.52 -2.01
CA SER A 78 0.98 22.01 -0.66
C SER A 78 0.00 21.26 0.23
N LEU A 79 0.51 20.37 1.09
CA LEU A 79 -0.31 19.69 2.07
C LEU A 79 -0.86 20.79 2.99
N THR A 80 -2.13 21.10 2.82
CA THR A 80 -2.93 21.65 3.91
C THR A 80 -3.50 20.42 4.58
N LEU A 81 -3.48 20.32 5.92
CA LEU A 81 -4.02 19.17 6.66
C LEU A 81 -5.57 19.16 6.55
N ALA A 82 -6.06 18.98 5.33
CA ALA A 82 -7.45 18.75 5.00
C ALA A 82 -7.56 17.28 4.58
N LEU A 83 -8.23 16.48 5.41
CA LEU A 83 -8.47 15.02 5.26
C LEU A 83 -9.27 14.61 4.01
N THR A 84 -9.35 15.44 2.99
CA THR A 84 -10.17 15.21 1.80
C THR A 84 -9.46 15.77 0.56
N GLY A 85 -8.75 14.91 -0.17
CA GLY A 85 -8.08 15.25 -1.41
C GLY A 85 -7.36 14.04 -2.03
N THR A 86 -7.53 13.85 -3.34
CA THR A 86 -7.00 12.74 -4.14
C THR A 86 -5.46 12.72 -4.16
N ASN A 87 -4.85 11.55 -3.93
CA ASN A 87 -3.41 11.28 -4.02
C ASN A 87 -2.51 12.19 -3.16
N PHE A 88 -2.38 11.86 -1.87
CA PHE A 88 -1.46 12.52 -0.92
C PHE A 88 -0.01 12.53 -1.40
N LEU A 89 0.43 11.46 -2.07
CA LEU A 89 1.75 11.36 -2.65
C LEU A 89 1.66 10.69 -4.03
N THR A 90 2.43 11.18 -4.99
CA THR A 90 2.65 10.49 -6.28
C THR A 90 4.12 10.52 -6.64
N ILE A 91 4.75 9.35 -6.84
CA ILE A 91 6.16 9.22 -7.21
C ILE A 91 6.30 8.07 -8.22
N GLU A 92 6.82 8.36 -9.42
CA GLU A 92 7.22 7.34 -10.42
C GLU A 92 6.18 6.21 -10.65
N GLY A 93 4.89 6.56 -10.71
CA GLY A 93 3.81 5.58 -10.93
C GLY A 93 3.24 4.94 -9.67
N TRP A 94 3.78 5.28 -8.51
CA TRP A 94 3.18 4.99 -7.21
C TRP A 94 2.34 6.17 -6.74
N SER A 95 1.20 5.87 -6.10
CA SER A 95 0.43 6.87 -5.38
C SER A 95 0.01 6.37 -4.01
N PHE A 96 -0.04 7.28 -3.04
CA PHE A 96 -0.57 7.00 -1.71
C PHE A 96 -1.70 7.98 -1.41
N GLU A 97 -2.83 7.47 -0.95
CA GLU A 97 -4.00 8.25 -0.54
C GLU A 97 -4.28 8.03 0.94
N LEU A 98 -4.39 9.11 1.73
CA LEU A 98 -4.71 9.02 3.15
C LEU A 98 -6.20 8.71 3.35
N THR A 99 -6.51 7.71 4.16
CA THR A 99 -7.87 7.38 4.58
C THR A 99 -8.14 7.76 6.04
N SER A 100 -7.10 7.85 6.86
CA SER A 100 -7.18 8.37 8.22
C SER A 100 -5.90 9.10 8.62
N LEU A 101 -6.04 9.96 9.63
CA LEU A 101 -4.96 10.68 10.27
C LEU A 101 -5.27 10.83 11.75
N ASN A 102 -4.28 10.56 12.57
CA ASN A 102 -4.33 10.68 14.01
C ASN A 102 -3.05 11.34 14.53
N VAL A 103 -3.19 12.17 15.56
CA VAL A 103 -2.07 12.83 16.24
C VAL A 103 -1.67 11.96 17.41
N VAL A 104 -0.49 11.34 17.34
CA VAL A 104 0.03 10.45 18.38
C VAL A 104 0.71 11.26 19.48
N ASP A 105 1.66 12.11 19.09
CA ASP A 105 2.42 12.97 19.99
C ASP A 105 2.56 14.36 19.38
N GLN A 106 2.35 15.39 20.20
CA GLN A 106 2.57 16.76 19.80
C GLN A 106 3.09 17.57 20.98
N ASN A 107 4.35 17.97 20.92
CA ASN A 107 5.00 18.84 21.88
C ASN A 107 6.11 19.64 21.18
N SER A 108 6.82 20.50 21.91
CA SER A 108 7.80 21.42 21.31
C SER A 108 8.99 20.72 20.62
N GLY A 109 9.28 19.46 20.94
CA GLY A 109 10.41 18.70 20.42
C GLY A 109 10.05 17.45 19.62
N LEU A 110 8.77 17.10 19.51
CA LEU A 110 8.31 15.94 18.78
C LEU A 110 6.88 16.16 18.26
N LEU A 111 6.70 15.87 16.98
CA LEU A 111 5.41 15.68 16.35
C LEU A 111 5.40 14.30 15.73
N THR A 112 4.44 13.47 16.12
CA THR A 112 4.22 12.14 15.54
C THR A 112 2.76 12.02 15.12
N LEU A 113 2.56 11.69 13.85
CA LEU A 113 1.25 11.43 13.26
C LEU A 113 1.23 10.00 12.72
N ASP A 114 0.08 9.38 12.75
CA ASP A 114 -0.13 8.07 12.13
C ASP A 114 -1.50 7.97 11.47
N GLY A 115 -1.69 6.90 10.70
CA GLY A 115 -2.99 6.60 10.13
C GLY A 115 -2.91 5.48 9.10
N THR A 116 -3.95 5.44 8.29
CA THR A 116 -4.14 4.46 7.22
C THR A 116 -4.27 5.16 5.87
N GLY A 117 -4.04 4.41 4.80
CA GLY A 117 -4.20 4.86 3.45
C GLY A 117 -4.25 3.71 2.45
N ILE A 118 -4.37 4.07 1.17
CA ILE A 118 -4.32 3.14 0.04
C ILE A 118 -3.07 3.43 -0.76
N LEU A 119 -2.21 2.43 -0.93
CA LEU A 119 -1.05 2.47 -1.81
C LEU A 119 -1.43 1.86 -3.16
N THR A 120 -1.13 2.57 -4.24
CA THR A 120 -1.33 2.12 -5.62
C THR A 120 0.01 2.13 -6.34
N GLY A 121 0.29 1.10 -7.13
CA GLY A 121 1.48 0.98 -7.97
C GLY A 121 1.12 0.44 -9.35
N ILE A 122 2.04 0.58 -10.32
CA ILE A 122 1.85 0.04 -11.67
C ILE A 122 1.79 -1.49 -11.61
N ASP A 123 0.79 -2.09 -12.27
CA ASP A 123 0.59 -3.55 -12.32
C ASP A 123 0.30 -4.23 -10.97
N PHE A 124 -0.04 -3.46 -9.93
CA PHE A 124 -0.50 -3.97 -8.65
C PHE A 124 -1.95 -3.56 -8.37
N ASP A 125 -2.65 -4.38 -7.57
CA ASP A 125 -3.94 -4.00 -7.01
C ASP A 125 -3.73 -2.97 -5.87
N PRO A 126 -4.60 -1.93 -5.76
CA PRO A 126 -4.55 -1.00 -4.65
C PRO A 126 -4.58 -1.74 -3.31
N THR A 127 -3.62 -1.44 -2.45
CA THR A 127 -3.36 -2.19 -1.23
C THR A 127 -3.46 -1.28 -0.01
N ASP A 128 -4.13 -1.76 1.04
CA ASP A 128 -4.19 -1.05 2.31
C ASP A 128 -2.78 -0.91 2.92
N ALA A 129 -2.48 0.29 3.40
CA ALA A 129 -1.23 0.61 4.03
C ALA A 129 -1.43 1.46 5.29
N ILE A 130 -0.48 1.31 6.20
CA ILE A 130 -0.33 2.18 7.36
C ILE A 130 0.78 3.18 7.07
N TRP A 131 0.67 4.36 7.67
CA TRP A 131 1.70 5.38 7.55
C TRP A 131 2.02 5.99 8.91
N THR A 132 3.26 6.46 9.04
CA THR A 132 3.73 7.22 10.19
C THR A 132 4.53 8.42 9.69
N PHE A 133 4.34 9.57 10.32
CA PHE A 133 5.13 10.78 10.12
C PHE A 133 5.72 11.20 11.45
N SER A 134 7.00 11.56 11.47
CA SER A 134 7.67 12.07 12.65
C SER A 134 8.57 13.24 12.31
N ALA A 135 8.54 14.28 13.15
CA ALA A 135 9.43 15.41 13.09
C ALA A 135 9.90 15.78 14.50
N SER A 136 11.21 16.03 14.65
CA SER A 136 11.80 16.53 15.90
C SER A 136 12.20 18.00 15.83
N SER A 137 11.97 18.65 14.69
CA SER A 137 12.17 20.08 14.46
C SER A 137 11.31 20.56 13.28
N LEU A 138 11.21 21.87 13.08
CA LEU A 138 10.49 22.47 11.94
C LEU A 138 11.23 22.37 10.59
N ASN A 139 12.41 21.73 10.54
CA ASN A 139 13.26 21.71 9.33
C ASN A 139 13.30 20.35 8.64
N GLY A 140 12.81 19.30 9.29
CA GLY A 140 13.02 17.94 8.81
C GLY A 140 12.02 16.95 9.36
N TYR A 141 11.59 16.04 8.51
CA TYR A 141 10.69 14.96 8.87
C TYR A 141 11.20 13.61 8.32
N SER A 142 10.68 12.55 8.91
CA SER A 142 10.74 11.18 8.40
C SER A 142 9.32 10.63 8.36
N MET A 143 8.95 10.00 7.26
CA MET A 143 7.68 9.33 7.06
C MET A 143 7.94 7.91 6.57
N SER A 144 7.11 6.96 6.99
CA SER A 144 7.15 5.59 6.49
C SER A 144 5.75 5.16 6.08
N ILE A 145 5.64 4.47 4.95
CA ILE A 145 4.41 3.83 4.46
C ILE A 145 4.71 2.35 4.33
N ALA A 146 3.87 1.50 4.93
CA ALA A 146 4.03 0.06 4.90
C ALA A 146 2.70 -0.63 4.59
N THR A 147 2.71 -1.60 3.69
CA THR A 147 1.49 -2.34 3.35
C THR A 147 1.14 -3.33 4.45
N THR A 148 -0.15 -3.49 4.70
CA THR A 148 -0.64 -4.52 5.62
C THR A 148 -0.92 -5.78 4.82
N VAL A 149 0.06 -6.68 4.74
CA VAL A 149 -0.14 -7.97 4.07
C VAL A 149 -1.19 -8.74 4.86
N VAL A 150 -2.38 -8.90 4.30
CA VAL A 150 -3.40 -9.78 4.88
C VAL A 150 -3.01 -11.21 4.48
N PRO A 151 -2.68 -12.11 5.44
CA PRO A 151 -2.35 -13.47 5.11
C PRO A 151 -3.50 -14.10 4.32
N VAL A 152 -3.21 -14.62 3.13
CA VAL A 152 -4.22 -15.34 2.34
C VAL A 152 -4.80 -16.44 3.23
N PRO A 153 -6.13 -16.46 3.45
CA PRO A 153 -6.72 -17.37 4.43
C PRO A 153 -6.30 -18.81 4.15
N ALA A 154 -6.07 -19.57 5.23
CA ALA A 154 -5.85 -21.02 5.18
C ALA A 154 -6.92 -21.77 4.37
N ALA A 155 -8.07 -21.12 4.15
CA ALA A 155 -9.11 -21.56 3.24
C ALA A 155 -8.60 -21.93 1.84
N VAL A 156 -7.59 -21.26 1.27
CA VAL A 156 -7.05 -21.64 -0.05
C VAL A 156 -6.34 -23.00 0.01
N TRP A 157 -5.54 -23.23 1.05
CA TRP A 157 -4.90 -24.53 1.29
C TRP A 157 -5.89 -25.64 1.64
N LEU A 158 -6.91 -25.33 2.44
CA LEU A 158 -8.00 -26.26 2.77
C LEU A 158 -8.85 -26.58 1.55
N PHE A 159 -9.12 -25.60 0.70
CA PHE A 159 -9.88 -25.80 -0.53
C PHE A 159 -9.08 -26.64 -1.53
N GLY A 160 -7.79 -26.34 -1.72
CA GLY A 160 -6.91 -27.12 -2.60
C GLY A 160 -6.74 -28.56 -2.13
N SER A 161 -6.49 -28.78 -0.84
CA SER A 161 -6.38 -30.14 -0.27
C SER A 161 -7.72 -30.89 -0.26
N GLY A 162 -8.82 -30.19 0.00
CA GLY A 162 -10.18 -30.75 -0.10
C GLY A 162 -10.51 -31.22 -1.51
N LEU A 163 -10.17 -30.43 -2.53
CA LEU A 163 -10.39 -30.78 -3.93
C LEU A 163 -9.56 -32.00 -4.36
N LEU A 164 -8.28 -32.04 -3.97
CA LEU A 164 -7.41 -33.20 -4.20
C LEU A 164 -7.98 -34.46 -3.53
N GLY A 165 -8.50 -34.33 -2.30
CA GLY A 165 -9.19 -35.42 -1.60
C GLY A 165 -10.40 -35.95 -2.37
N LEU A 166 -11.23 -35.06 -2.91
CA LEU A 166 -12.40 -35.43 -3.72
C LEU A 166 -12.00 -36.16 -5.02
N VAL A 167 -10.95 -35.69 -5.71
CA VAL A 167 -10.43 -36.37 -6.90
C VAL A 167 -9.91 -37.78 -6.56
N GLY A 168 -9.24 -37.95 -5.42
CA GLY A 168 -8.80 -39.26 -4.93
C GLY A 168 -9.96 -40.23 -4.72
N ILE A 169 -11.06 -39.77 -4.10
CA ILE A 169 -12.27 -40.58 -3.88
C ILE A 169 -12.95 -40.95 -5.20
N ALA A 170 -13.05 -40.00 -6.14
CA ALA A 170 -13.68 -40.23 -7.44
C ALA A 170 -12.96 -41.32 -8.27
N ARG A 171 -11.63 -41.38 -8.20
CA ARG A 171 -10.84 -42.40 -8.90
C ARG A 171 -11.03 -43.82 -8.34
N ARG A 172 -11.35 -43.98 -7.06
CA ARG A 172 -11.55 -45.31 -6.45
C ARG A 172 -12.88 -45.95 -6.87
N LYS A 173 -13.81 -45.18 -7.41
CA LYS A 173 -15.12 -45.65 -7.89
C LYS A 173 -15.15 -45.95 -9.41
N ALA A 174 -14.04 -45.74 -10.11
CA ALA A 174 -13.88 -46.05 -11.53
C ALA A 174 -13.25 -47.43 -11.76
#